data_AF-A0A521WI94-F1
#
_entry.id   AF-A0A521WI94-F1
#
_cell.length_a   1.000
_cell.length_b   1.000
_cell.length_c   1.000
_cell.angle_alpha   90.00
_cell.angle_beta   90.00
_cell.angle_gamma   90.00
#
_symmetry.space_group_name_H-M   'P 1'
#
loop_
_entity.id
_entity.type
_entity.pdbx_description
1 polymer ?
#
loop_
_entity_poly.entity_id
_entity_poly.type
_entity_poly.pdbx_seq_one_letter_code
_entity_poly.pdbx_strand_id
1 'polypeptide(L)'
;DSLFSLGADLATPFSVQSQAIKRLQESDSAALEQEIDRITEKLEPLRSFILPGGNRAAAMLHFARTVCRRAERHVVTLSHSEEINPQAIIYLNRLSDLLFVLARYANSLSNTPEVKWKS
;
A
#
# COMPACT_ATOMS: atom_id res chain seq x y z
N ASP A 1 3.72 -7.20 10.70
CA ASP A 1 4.90 -8.03 10.37
C ASP A 1 5.37 -7.90 8.93
N SER A 2 4.50 -7.91 7.92
CA SER A 2 4.91 -7.94 6.50
C SER A 2 5.84 -6.79 6.05
N LEU A 3 5.65 -5.55 6.53
CA LEU A 3 6.57 -4.44 6.23
C LEU A 3 7.96 -4.61 6.85
N PHE A 4 8.05 -5.24 8.03
CA PHE A 4 9.33 -5.54 8.66
C PHE A 4 10.04 -6.66 7.91
N SER A 5 9.30 -7.71 7.51
CA SER A 5 9.78 -8.78 6.63
C SER A 5 10.28 -8.23 5.30
N LEU A 6 9.56 -7.30 4.67
CA LEU A 6 9.98 -6.61 3.45
C LEU A 6 11.32 -5.88 3.64
N GLY A 7 11.50 -5.21 4.78
CA GLY A 7 12.78 -4.56 5.10
C GLY A 7 13.93 -5.56 5.18
N ALA A 8 13.72 -6.71 5.83
CA ALA A 8 14.72 -7.78 5.90
C ALA A 8 15.01 -8.42 4.53
N ASP A 9 13.97 -8.60 3.70
CA ASP A 9 14.07 -9.13 2.35
C ASP A 9 14.91 -8.20 1.45
N LEU A 10 14.65 -6.89 1.48
CA LEU A 10 15.40 -5.90 0.71
C LEU A 10 16.83 -5.66 1.22
N ALA A 11 17.07 -5.85 2.51
CA ALA A 11 18.40 -5.70 3.12
C ALA A 11 19.32 -6.91 2.86
N THR A 12 18.79 -7.99 2.29
CA THR A 12 19.54 -9.22 2.01
C THR A 12 19.54 -9.53 0.53
N PRO A 13 20.69 -9.77 -0.12
CA PRO A 13 20.75 -10.18 -1.51
C PRO A 13 19.77 -11.33 -1.82
N PHE A 14 19.06 -11.27 -2.94
CA PHE A 14 18.04 -12.25 -3.28
C PHE A 14 18.61 -13.66 -3.48
N SER A 15 19.86 -13.75 -3.94
CA SER A 15 20.62 -15.00 -4.09
C SER A 15 20.90 -15.74 -2.78
N VAL A 16 20.83 -15.09 -1.62
CA VAL A 16 21.07 -15.71 -0.31
C VAL A 16 19.82 -16.47 0.14
N GLN A 17 19.88 -17.79 0.13
CA GLN A 17 18.83 -18.63 0.73
C GLN A 17 19.12 -18.81 2.22
N SER A 18 18.29 -18.19 3.07
CA SER A 18 18.36 -18.33 4.53
C SER A 18 16.97 -18.53 5.11
N GLN A 19 16.80 -19.57 5.92
CA GLN A 19 15.55 -19.82 6.65
C GLN A 19 15.27 -18.75 7.71
N ALA A 20 16.28 -17.96 8.10
CA ALA A 20 16.11 -16.86 9.05
C ALA A 20 15.42 -15.64 8.44
N ILE A 21 15.27 -15.58 7.10
CA ILE A 21 14.73 -14.42 6.39
C ILE A 21 13.37 -14.78 5.82
N LYS A 22 12.32 -14.21 6.41
CA LYS A 22 10.96 -14.33 5.88
C LYS A 22 10.81 -13.39 4.68
N ARG A 23 10.96 -13.94 3.47
CA ARG A 23 10.70 -13.22 2.21
C ARG A 23 9.21 -13.09 1.94
N LEU A 24 8.80 -11.98 1.31
CA LEU A 24 7.41 -11.78 0.90
C LEU A 24 6.97 -12.83 -0.11
N GLN A 25 5.73 -13.28 0.02
CA GLN A 25 5.09 -14.24 -0.85
C GLN A 25 3.91 -13.60 -1.59
N GLU A 26 3.44 -14.24 -2.66
CA GLU A 26 2.25 -13.81 -3.40
C GLU A 26 1.00 -13.72 -2.49
N SER A 27 0.90 -14.61 -1.50
CA SER A 27 -0.19 -14.59 -0.52
C SER A 27 -0.24 -13.32 0.33
N ASP A 28 0.90 -12.66 0.56
CA ASP A 28 0.93 -11.38 1.29
C ASP A 28 0.21 -10.28 0.50
N SER A 29 0.41 -10.23 -0.83
CA SER A 29 -0.27 -9.28 -1.70
C SER A 29 -1.74 -9.64 -1.91
N ALA A 30 -2.04 -10.93 -2.06
CA ALA A 30 -3.42 -11.42 -2.17
C ALA A 30 -4.27 -11.07 -0.94
N ALA A 31 -3.68 -11.12 0.26
CA ALA A 31 -4.36 -10.69 1.49
C ALA A 31 -4.71 -9.19 1.48
N LEU A 32 -3.88 -8.34 0.87
CA LEU A 32 -4.18 -6.91 0.71
C LEU A 32 -5.31 -6.70 -0.30
N GLU A 33 -5.34 -7.45 -1.40
CA GLU A 33 -6.40 -7.40 -2.41
C GLU A 33 -7.76 -7.79 -1.83
N GLN A 34 -7.82 -8.89 -1.07
CA GLN A 34 -9.04 -9.30 -0.38
C GLN A 34 -9.57 -8.22 0.58
N GLU A 35 -8.66 -7.52 1.27
CA GLU A 35 -9.03 -6.44 2.17
C GLU A 35 -9.50 -5.18 1.41
N ILE A 36 -8.87 -4.87 0.27
CA ILE A 36 -9.30 -3.81 -0.63
C ILE A 36 -10.74 -4.06 -1.09
N ASP A 37 -11.04 -5.26 -1.57
CA ASP A 37 -12.38 -5.62 -2.06
C ASP A 37 -13.42 -5.50 -0.94
N ARG A 38 -13.13 -6.11 0.22
CA ARG A 38 -14.02 -6.10 1.40
C ARG A 38 -14.38 -4.70 1.89
N ILE A 39 -13.45 -3.75 1.80
CA ILE A 39 -13.71 -2.35 2.21
C ILE A 39 -14.39 -1.59 1.09
N THR A 40 -14.00 -1.82 -0.17
CA THR A 40 -14.57 -1.14 -1.33
C THR A 40 -16.07 -1.41 -1.48
N GLU A 41 -16.53 -2.61 -1.16
CA GLU A 41 -17.97 -2.95 -1.13
C GLU A 41 -18.80 -2.07 -0.18
N LYS A 42 -18.18 -1.45 0.82
CA LYS A 42 -18.83 -0.57 1.81
C LYS A 42 -18.79 0.91 1.43
N LEU A 43 -18.15 1.23 0.32
CA LEU A 43 -17.91 2.60 -0.12
C LEU A 43 -18.77 2.94 -1.33
N GLU A 44 -19.21 4.19 -1.38
CA GLU A 44 -19.83 4.71 -2.59
C GLU A 44 -18.85 4.68 -3.77
N PRO A 45 -19.31 4.32 -4.98
CA PRO A 45 -18.46 4.28 -6.17
C PRO A 45 -17.77 5.62 -6.43
N LEU A 46 -16.45 5.57 -6.67
CA LEU A 46 -15.67 6.77 -6.94
C LEU A 46 -15.87 7.23 -8.39
N ARG A 47 -16.54 8.37 -8.58
CA ARG A 47 -16.82 8.95 -9.91
C ARG A 47 -15.96 10.17 -10.26
N SER A 48 -15.09 10.60 -9.34
CA SER A 48 -14.26 11.79 -9.48
C SER A 48 -12.97 11.62 -8.69
N PHE A 49 -11.91 12.32 -9.08
CA PHE A 49 -10.71 12.38 -8.25
C PHE A 49 -11.02 12.98 -6.88
N ILE A 50 -10.41 12.43 -5.84
CA ILE A 50 -10.50 12.95 -4.48
C ILE A 50 -9.18 13.61 -4.09
N LEU A 51 -9.29 14.75 -3.42
CA LEU A 51 -8.16 15.40 -2.80
C LEU A 51 -7.80 14.68 -1.49
N PRO A 52 -6.50 14.49 -1.18
CA PRO A 52 -6.08 13.90 0.07
C PRO A 52 -6.56 14.73 1.26
N GLY A 53 -7.43 14.17 2.11
CA GLY A 53 -7.94 14.88 3.27
C GLY A 53 -9.16 14.22 3.90
N GLY A 54 -10.01 15.05 4.50
CA GLY A 54 -11.15 14.61 5.31
C GLY A 54 -10.81 14.65 6.80
N ASN A 55 -11.16 13.59 7.54
CA ASN A 55 -10.85 13.52 8.96
C ASN A 55 -9.35 13.25 9.22
N ARG A 56 -8.94 13.33 10.49
CA ARG A 56 -7.54 13.14 10.89
C ARG A 56 -6.98 11.76 10.48
N ALA A 57 -7.78 10.70 10.64
CA ALA A 57 -7.36 9.34 10.30
C ALA A 57 -7.18 9.18 8.78
N ALA A 58 -8.13 9.67 7.98
CA ALA A 58 -8.06 9.68 6.52
C ALA A 58 -6.85 10.48 6.01
N ALA A 59 -6.59 11.65 6.58
CA ALA A 59 -5.42 12.47 6.24
C ALA A 59 -4.10 11.72 6.54
N MET A 60 -4.01 11.05 7.69
CA MET A 60 -2.84 10.23 8.05
C MET A 60 -2.66 9.02 7.12
N LEU A 61 -3.75 8.37 6.71
CA LEU A 61 -3.72 7.26 5.76
C LEU A 61 -3.27 7.72 4.37
N HIS A 62 -3.74 8.87 3.91
CA HIS A 62 -3.22 9.48 2.68
C HIS A 62 -1.75 9.87 2.79
N PHE A 63 -1.29 10.38 3.94
CA PHE A 63 0.13 10.63 4.17
C PHE A 63 0.93 9.32 4.08
N ALA A 64 0.52 8.28 4.80
CA ALA A 64 1.14 6.95 4.75
C ALA A 64 1.19 6.41 3.32
N ARG A 65 0.13 6.60 2.53
CA ARG A 65 0.09 6.22 1.11
C ARG A 65 1.19 6.90 0.30
N THR A 66 1.45 8.19 0.51
CA THR A 66 2.52 8.89 -0.21
C THR A 66 3.91 8.39 0.19
N VAL A 67 4.11 8.03 1.47
CA VAL A 67 5.34 7.38 1.94
C VAL A 67 5.51 5.99 1.33
N CYS A 68 4.43 5.19 1.27
CA CYS A 68 4.42 3.88 0.63
C CYS A 68 4.81 3.96 -0.85
N ARG A 69 4.22 4.89 -1.61
CA ARG A 69 4.59 5.12 -3.02
C ARG A 69 6.01 5.63 -3.18
N ARG A 70 6.57 6.35 -2.20
CA ARG A 70 7.98 6.74 -2.19
C ARG A 70 8.89 5.53 -1.99
N ALA A 71 8.55 4.65 -1.05
CA ALA A 71 9.26 3.38 -0.86
C ALA A 71 9.21 2.51 -2.13
N GLU A 72 8.03 2.37 -2.75
CA GLU A 72 7.86 1.66 -4.04
C GLU A 72 8.82 2.17 -5.11
N ARG A 73 8.94 3.49 -5.30
CA ARG A 73 9.88 4.08 -6.27
C ARG A 73 11.34 3.75 -5.95
N HIS A 74 11.73 3.73 -4.68
CA HIS A 74 13.09 3.34 -4.30
C HIS A 74 13.36 1.86 -4.60
N VAL A 75 12.40 0.98 -4.32
CA VAL A 75 12.52 -0.45 -4.61
C VAL A 75 12.55 -0.72 -6.11
N VAL A 76 11.71 -0.04 -6.90
CA VAL A 76 11.77 -0.09 -8.37
C VAL A 76 13.12 0.42 -8.88
N THR A 77 13.68 1.48 -8.28
CA THR A 77 15.02 1.95 -8.68
C THR A 77 16.08 0.88 -8.39
N LEU A 78 16.03 0.27 -7.21
CA LEU A 78 16.93 -0.82 -6.82
C LEU A 78 16.83 -2.03 -7.76
N SER A 79 15.64 -2.39 -8.23
CA SER A 79 15.43 -3.53 -9.13
C SER A 79 16.08 -3.37 -10.50
N HIS A 80 16.52 -2.16 -10.87
CA HIS A 80 17.27 -1.95 -12.12
C HIS A 80 18.76 -2.27 -11.97
N SER A 81 19.29 -2.27 -10.74
CA SER A 81 20.71 -2.50 -10.46
C SER A 81 21.00 -3.83 -9.75
N GLU A 82 20.04 -4.35 -8.99
CA GLU A 82 20.20 -5.53 -8.15
C GLU A 82 19.03 -6.51 -8.37
N GLU A 83 19.31 -7.81 -8.21
CA GLU A 83 18.26 -8.83 -8.18
C GLU A 83 17.50 -8.74 -6.84
N ILE A 84 16.18 -8.55 -6.93
CA ILE A 84 15.29 -8.44 -5.76
C ILE A 84 14.12 -9.41 -5.87
N ASN A 85 13.46 -9.67 -4.75
CA ASN A 85 12.18 -10.36 -4.75
C ASN A 85 11.11 -9.54 -5.49
N PRO A 86 10.54 -10.00 -6.62
CA PRO A 86 9.52 -9.25 -7.36
C PRO A 86 8.25 -8.98 -6.53
N GLN A 87 7.97 -9.81 -5.52
CA GLN A 87 6.82 -9.61 -4.62
C GLN A 87 6.95 -8.33 -3.80
N ALA A 88 8.15 -7.79 -3.59
CA ALA A 88 8.35 -6.52 -2.89
C ALA A 88 7.67 -5.33 -3.58
N ILE A 89 7.80 -5.24 -4.91
CA ILE A 89 7.18 -4.16 -5.70
C ILE A 89 5.66 -4.33 -5.72
N ILE A 90 5.18 -5.55 -5.97
CA ILE A 90 3.75 -5.87 -6.02
C ILE A 90 3.08 -5.54 -4.69
N TYR A 91 3.69 -5.95 -3.58
CA TYR A 91 3.18 -5.71 -2.23
C TYR A 91 3.09 -4.21 -1.92
N LEU A 92 4.14 -3.42 -2.21
CA LEU A 92 4.11 -1.97 -1.99
C LEU A 92 3.09 -1.25 -2.87
N ASN A 93 2.89 -1.73 -4.10
CA ASN A 93 1.87 -1.22 -5.00
C ASN A 93 0.48 -1.41 -4.40
N ARG A 94 0.13 -2.65 -4.02
CA ARG A 94 -1.17 -3.01 -3.42
C ARG A 94 -1.38 -2.39 -2.05
N LEU A 95 -0.34 -2.27 -1.23
CA LEU A 95 -0.42 -1.57 0.04
C LEU A 95 -0.80 -0.10 -0.16
N SER A 96 -0.30 0.54 -1.21
CA SER A 96 -0.67 1.93 -1.52
C SER A 96 -2.14 2.07 -1.92
N ASP A 97 -2.72 1.07 -2.59
CA ASP A 97 -4.15 1.02 -2.91
C ASP A 97 -4.99 0.77 -1.66
N LEU A 98 -4.59 -0.16 -0.81
CA LEU A 98 -5.26 -0.41 0.47
C LEU A 98 -5.30 0.84 1.34
N LEU A 99 -4.18 1.56 1.45
CA LEU A 99 -4.12 2.82 2.20
C LEU A 99 -5.05 3.89 1.62
N PHE A 100 -5.25 3.91 0.31
CA PHE A 100 -6.22 4.80 -0.33
C PHE A 100 -7.66 4.43 0.05
N VAL A 101 -8.01 3.14 -0.06
CA VAL A 101 -9.35 2.63 0.27
C VAL A 101 -9.67 2.81 1.76
N LEU A 102 -8.69 2.55 2.65
CA LEU A 102 -8.82 2.81 4.08
C LEU A 102 -9.05 4.28 4.38
N ALA A 103 -8.40 5.21 3.67
CA ALA A 103 -8.61 6.64 3.88
C ALA A 103 -10.06 7.05 3.57
N ARG A 104 -10.63 6.51 2.48
CA ARG A 104 -12.03 6.69 2.11
C ARG A 104 -12.98 6.11 3.17
N TYR A 105 -12.68 4.90 3.63
CA TYR A 105 -13.46 4.24 4.67
C TYR A 105 -13.43 4.97 6.01
N ALA A 106 -12.27 5.49 6.40
CA ALA A 106 -12.16 6.33 7.59
C ALA A 106 -13.07 7.56 7.50
N ASN A 107 -13.13 8.23 6.34
CA ASN A 107 -14.04 9.35 6.11
C ASN A 107 -15.52 8.94 6.17
N SER A 108 -15.86 7.80 5.55
CA SER A 108 -17.21 7.24 5.59
C SER A 108 -17.69 6.96 7.02
N LEU A 109 -16.84 6.33 7.85
CA LEU A 109 -17.16 6.03 9.26
C LEU A 109 -17.42 7.28 10.11
N SER A 110 -16.82 8.42 9.78
CA SER A 110 -17.03 9.68 10.50
C SER A 110 -18.02 10.62 9.81
N ASN A 111 -18.75 10.15 8.80
CA ASN A 111 -19.64 10.96 7.96
C ASN A 111 -18.97 12.23 7.41
N THR A 112 -17.66 12.17 7.18
CA THR A 112 -16.89 13.30 6.64
C THR A 112 -16.90 13.23 5.12
N PRO A 113 -17.40 14.26 4.42
CA PRO A 113 -17.48 14.22 2.97
C PRO A 113 -16.10 14.21 2.33
N GLU A 114 -15.93 13.38 1.30
CA GLU A 114 -14.73 13.38 0.47
C GLU A 114 -14.64 14.68 -0.34
N VAL A 115 -13.46 15.31 -0.33
CA VAL A 115 -13.22 16.52 -1.11
C VAL A 115 -12.96 16.13 -2.56
N LYS A 116 -13.93 16.33 -3.44
CA LYS A 116 -13.77 16.05 -4.87
C LYS A 116 -12.95 17.15 -5.54
N TRP A 117 -12.03 16.76 -6.43
CA TRP A 117 -11.37 17.68 -7.33
C TRP A 117 -12.40 18.34 -8.26
N LYS A 118 -12.39 19.67 -8.33
CA LYS A 118 -13.22 20.44 -9.26
C LYS A 118 -12.34 20.82 -10.46
N SER A 119 -12.63 20.22 -11.60
CA SER A 119 -12.09 20.62 -12.91
C SER A 119 -12.86 21.80 -13.47
#